data_AF-A0A2V9PBA9-F1
#
_entry.id   AF-A0A2V9PBA9-F1
#
_cell.length_a   1.000
_cell.length_b   1.000
_cell.length_c   1.000
_cell.angle_alpha   90.00
_cell.angle_beta   90.00
_cell.angle_gamma   90.00
#
_symmetry.space_group_name_H-M   'P 1'
#
loop_
_entity.id
_entity.type
_entity.pdbx_description
1 polymer ?
#
loop_
_entity_poly.entity_id
_entity_poly.type
_entity_poly.pdbx_seq_one_letter_code
_entity_poly.pdbx_strand_id
1 'polypeptide(L)'
;NNLAIRRATEELKVTRDYEQLCRILVAAFGTNDFDAFDLSVKLLPNDNPGLELVQAHLHREQLCFGWSKSDKLRLRDSFASWNLTLDLVTTSNRRRGSMSIQRLYTQRDLQLDVNLLTAVFPVALADALDRVLGQAMQVMSRPEESARLIAAQAG
;
A
#
# COMPACT_ATOMS: atom_id res chain seq x y z
N ASN A 1 7.74 9.75 -18.25
CA ASN A 1 7.09 9.80 -16.94
C ASN A 1 6.35 8.50 -16.57
N ASN A 2 5.55 7.94 -17.47
CA ASN A 2 4.87 6.63 -17.29
C ASN A 2 5.74 5.45 -16.86
N LEU A 3 7.03 5.45 -17.19
CA LEU A 3 7.96 4.38 -16.84
C LEU A 3 8.06 4.16 -15.32
N ALA A 4 8.01 5.22 -14.52
CA ALA A 4 8.09 5.11 -13.05
C ALA A 4 6.86 4.38 -12.49
N ILE A 5 5.66 4.75 -12.92
CA ILE A 5 4.42 4.08 -12.52
C ILE A 5 4.38 2.64 -13.06
N ARG A 6 4.86 2.38 -14.28
CA ARG A 6 4.95 1.01 -14.83
C ARG A 6 5.87 0.14 -14.01
N ARG A 7 7.08 0.62 -13.68
CA ARG A 7 8.03 -0.10 -12.82
C ARG A 7 7.44 -0.38 -11.45
N ALA A 8 6.88 0.65 -10.81
CA ALA A 8 6.20 0.50 -9.53
C ALA A 8 5.08 -0.54 -9.59
N THR A 9 4.29 -0.54 -10.67
CA THR A 9 3.22 -1.53 -10.87
C THR A 9 3.78 -2.96 -10.90
N GLU A 10 4.90 -3.19 -11.59
CA GLU A 10 5.54 -4.52 -11.61
C GLU A 10 6.16 -4.89 -10.25
N GLU A 11 6.82 -3.95 -9.58
CA GLU A 11 7.43 -4.17 -8.26
C GLU A 11 6.37 -4.46 -7.18
N LEU A 12 5.22 -3.79 -7.24
CA LEU A 12 4.10 -4.03 -6.33
C LEU A 12 3.60 -5.48 -6.40
N LYS A 13 3.60 -6.11 -7.59
CA LYS A 13 3.13 -7.51 -7.77
C LYS A 13 3.90 -8.52 -6.93
N VAL A 14 5.18 -8.25 -6.66
CA VAL A 14 6.05 -9.17 -5.89
C VAL A 14 6.29 -8.72 -4.45
N THR A 15 5.87 -7.50 -4.10
CA THR A 15 6.08 -6.92 -2.78
C THR A 15 5.28 -7.66 -1.70
N ARG A 16 5.94 -7.88 -0.55
CA ARG A 16 5.41 -8.56 0.64
C ARG A 16 5.65 -7.81 1.94
N ASP A 17 6.34 -6.67 1.87
CA ASP A 17 6.65 -5.84 3.01
C ASP A 17 6.00 -4.46 2.85
N TYR A 18 5.40 -3.94 3.92
CA TYR A 18 4.72 -2.65 3.89
C TYR A 18 5.71 -1.50 3.71
N GLU A 19 6.87 -1.57 4.36
CA GLU A 19 7.89 -0.53 4.24
C GLU A 19 8.43 -0.47 2.81
N GLN A 20 8.67 -1.62 2.19
CA GLN A 20 9.01 -1.73 0.77
C GLN A 20 7.91 -1.15 -0.13
N LEU A 21 6.63 -1.45 0.13
CA LEU A 21 5.50 -0.88 -0.60
C LEU A 21 5.52 0.66 -0.54
N CYS A 22 5.70 1.23 0.64
CA CYS A 22 5.81 2.68 0.82
C CYS A 22 6.99 3.27 0.04
N ARG A 23 8.17 2.62 0.08
CA ARG A 23 9.35 3.05 -0.68
C ARG A 23 9.12 3.03 -2.19
N ILE A 24 8.43 2.01 -2.71
CA ILE A 24 8.06 1.94 -4.14
C ILE A 24 7.18 3.12 -4.52
N LEU A 25 6.15 3.41 -3.72
CA LEU A 25 5.27 4.56 -3.97
C LEU A 25 6.04 5.88 -3.95
N VAL A 26 6.87 6.10 -2.93
CA VAL A 26 7.68 7.33 -2.84
C VAL A 26 8.63 7.48 -4.04
N ALA A 27 9.28 6.41 -4.48
CA ALA A 27 10.16 6.46 -5.65
C ALA A 27 9.39 6.76 -6.96
N ALA A 28 8.22 6.14 -7.12
CA ALA A 28 7.37 6.30 -8.29
C ALA A 28 6.83 7.73 -8.41
N PHE A 29 6.39 8.32 -7.29
CA PHE A 29 5.82 9.67 -7.23
C PHE A 29 6.88 10.77 -7.09
N GLY A 30 8.05 10.46 -6.52
CA GLY A 30 9.19 11.37 -6.46
C GLY A 30 9.73 11.76 -7.82
N THR A 31 9.66 10.86 -8.79
CA THR A 31 10.24 11.03 -10.13
C THR A 31 9.23 11.48 -11.19
N ASN A 32 7.95 11.65 -10.83
CA ASN A 32 6.90 12.03 -11.76
C ASN A 32 6.43 13.47 -11.63
N ASP A 33 5.36 13.87 -12.32
CA ASP A 33 4.85 15.25 -12.32
C ASP A 33 3.77 15.50 -11.24
N PHE A 34 3.44 14.50 -10.43
CA PHE A 34 2.53 14.67 -9.30
C PHE A 34 3.27 15.32 -8.13
N ASP A 35 2.52 15.98 -7.26
CA ASP A 35 3.09 16.78 -6.18
C ASP A 35 2.92 16.12 -4.81
N ALA A 36 1.86 15.32 -4.65
CA ALA A 36 1.59 14.58 -3.43
C ALA A 36 0.69 13.37 -3.70
N PHE A 37 0.65 12.44 -2.75
CA PHE A 37 -0.39 11.44 -2.64
C PHE A 37 -0.72 11.14 -1.19
N ASP A 38 -1.94 10.67 -0.96
CA ASP A 38 -2.42 10.15 0.31
C ASP A 38 -3.02 8.77 0.08
N LEU A 39 -2.51 7.77 0.79
CA LEU A 39 -3.02 6.41 0.80
C LEU A 39 -3.81 6.19 2.09
N SER A 40 -5.09 5.85 1.97
CA SER A 40 -5.90 5.33 3.05
C SER A 40 -6.13 3.85 2.83
N VAL A 41 -5.75 3.03 3.82
CA VAL A 41 -5.91 1.58 3.79
C VAL A 41 -6.94 1.18 4.84
N LYS A 42 -7.96 0.45 4.41
CA LYS A 42 -8.98 -0.11 5.28
C LYS A 42 -8.47 -1.42 5.88
N LEU A 43 -8.34 -1.44 7.22
CA LEU A 43 -8.06 -2.68 7.95
C LEU A 43 -9.31 -3.56 7.98
N LEU A 44 -9.12 -4.84 7.72
CA LEU A 44 -10.16 -5.85 7.76
C LEU A 44 -9.98 -6.76 8.99
N PRO A 45 -11.04 -7.44 9.48
CA PRO A 45 -10.99 -8.16 10.77
C PRO A 45 -9.89 -9.22 10.90
N ASN A 46 -9.42 -9.79 9.78
CA ASN A 46 -8.38 -10.81 9.75
C ASN A 46 -6.99 -10.23 9.42
N ASP A 47 -6.90 -8.93 9.21
CA ASP A 47 -5.63 -8.29 8.93
C ASP A 47 -4.81 -8.20 10.22
N ASN A 48 -3.50 -8.39 10.10
CA ASN A 48 -2.57 -8.15 11.19
C ASN A 48 -1.60 -7.07 10.75
N PRO A 49 -1.97 -5.78 10.89
CA PRO A 49 -1.00 -4.73 10.78
C PRO A 49 0.01 -4.94 11.90
N GLY A 50 1.28 -5.21 11.55
CA GLY A 50 2.33 -5.38 12.55
C GLY A 50 2.32 -4.24 13.57
N LEU A 51 2.60 -4.54 14.85
CA LEU A 51 2.49 -3.62 15.99
C LEU A 51 3.11 -2.23 15.74
N GLU A 52 4.22 -2.17 15.01
CA GLU A 52 4.92 -0.92 14.64
C GLU A 52 4.11 -0.05 13.67
N LEU A 53 3.40 -0.68 12.73
CA LEU A 53 2.55 0.00 11.74
C LEU A 53 1.31 0.64 12.39
N VAL A 54 0.80 -0.02 13.43
CA VAL A 54 -0.39 0.38 14.19
C VAL A 54 -0.13 1.65 14.98
N GLN A 55 1.06 1.83 15.56
CA GLN A 55 1.34 2.98 16.42
C GLN A 55 1.57 4.29 15.65
N ALA A 56 2.05 4.24 14.41
CA ALA A 56 2.44 5.44 13.66
C ALA A 56 1.35 5.99 12.73
N HIS A 57 0.39 5.16 12.29
CA HIS A 57 -0.44 5.49 11.12
C HIS A 57 -1.94 5.22 11.27
N LEU A 58 -2.42 4.75 12.42
CA LEU A 58 -3.84 4.44 12.61
C LEU A 58 -4.66 5.68 12.93
N HIS A 59 -5.63 6.00 12.08
CA HIS A 59 -6.66 6.97 12.38
C HIS A 59 -8.03 6.38 12.03
N ARG A 60 -8.90 6.19 13.03
CA ARG A 60 -10.26 5.66 12.85
C ARG A 60 -10.30 4.37 12.00
N GLU A 61 -9.55 3.35 12.44
CA GLU A 61 -9.47 2.00 11.81
C GLU A 61 -8.88 1.96 10.39
N GLN A 62 -8.24 3.04 9.96
CA GLN A 62 -7.55 3.12 8.67
C GLN A 62 -6.07 3.40 8.90
N LEU A 63 -5.22 2.77 8.09
CA LEU A 63 -3.80 3.14 8.01
C LEU A 63 -3.65 4.25 6.97
N CYS A 64 -3.06 5.36 7.37
CA CYS A 64 -2.84 6.50 6.49
C CYS A 64 -1.35 6.65 6.18
N PHE A 65 -1.00 6.74 4.90
CA PHE A 65 0.35 7.02 4.43
C PHE A 65 0.33 8.16 3.41
N GLY A 66 0.87 9.31 3.79
CA GLY A 66 0.95 10.50 2.95
C GLY A 66 2.37 10.79 2.52
N TRP A 67 2.53 11.27 1.30
CA TRP A 67 3.80 11.77 0.78
C TRP A 67 3.56 13.04 -0.04
N SER A 68 4.50 13.98 0.05
CA SER A 68 4.51 15.18 -0.77
C SER A 68 5.93 15.64 -1.07
N LYS A 69 6.11 16.31 -2.21
CA LYS A 69 7.41 16.88 -2.59
C LYS A 69 7.74 18.06 -1.67
N SER A 70 8.91 18.01 -1.04
CA SER A 70 9.38 19.01 -0.06
C SER A 70 9.37 20.45 -0.57
N ASP A 71 9.61 20.66 -1.86
CA ASP A 71 9.65 21.99 -2.49
C ASP A 71 8.25 22.61 -2.68
N LYS A 72 7.20 21.78 -2.60
CA LYS A 72 5.80 22.14 -2.86
C LYS A 72 4.95 22.19 -1.58
N LEU A 73 5.45 21.62 -0.49
CA LEU A 73 4.83 21.64 0.85
C LEU A 73 4.57 23.07 1.37
N ARG A 74 5.51 24.00 1.13
CA ARG A 74 5.36 25.41 1.56
C ARG A 74 4.37 26.21 0.71
N LEU A 75 3.94 25.66 -0.42
CA LEU A 75 3.15 26.35 -1.44
C LEU A 75 1.73 25.78 -1.55
N ARG A 76 1.43 24.68 -0.83
CA ARG A 76 0.16 23.94 -0.95
C ARG A 76 -1.08 24.80 -0.66
N ASP A 77 -0.98 25.76 0.27
CA ASP A 77 -2.09 26.67 0.60
C ASP A 77 -2.22 27.86 -0.35
N SER A 78 -1.22 28.09 -1.21
CA SER A 78 -1.16 29.27 -2.10
C SER A 78 -1.50 28.96 -3.56
N PHE A 79 -1.44 27.69 -3.98
CA PHE A 79 -1.70 27.31 -5.38
C PHE A 79 -2.90 26.39 -5.51
N ALA A 80 -3.75 26.69 -6.50
CA ALA A 80 -4.84 25.82 -6.88
C ALA A 80 -4.29 24.47 -7.38
N SER A 81 -5.01 23.40 -7.07
CA SER A 81 -4.64 22.04 -7.42
C SER A 81 -5.86 21.20 -7.75
N TRP A 82 -5.64 20.04 -8.35
CA TRP A 82 -6.66 19.01 -8.51
C TRP A 82 -6.20 17.72 -7.84
N ASN A 83 -7.17 16.87 -7.49
CA ASN A 83 -6.94 15.53 -6.99
C ASN A 83 -7.65 14.47 -7.86
N LEU A 84 -7.03 13.30 -7.92
CA LEU A 84 -7.64 12.09 -8.47
C LEU A 84 -7.64 11.05 -7.35
N THR A 85 -8.83 10.62 -6.95
CA THR A 85 -8.99 9.56 -5.95
C THR A 85 -9.33 8.25 -6.65
N LEU A 86 -8.56 7.22 -6.35
CA LEU A 86 -8.64 5.88 -6.91
C LEU A 86 -9.09 4.93 -5.81
N ASP A 87 -10.20 4.23 -6.03
CA ASP A 87 -10.60 3.14 -5.16
C ASP A 87 -9.64 1.95 -5.35
N LEU A 88 -9.18 1.40 -4.23
CA LEU A 88 -8.28 0.25 -4.22
C LEU A 88 -9.11 -1.01 -4.01
N VAL A 89 -9.43 -1.70 -5.11
CA VAL A 89 -10.18 -2.95 -5.13
C VAL A 89 -9.28 -4.03 -5.72
N THR A 90 -9.13 -5.15 -5.01
CA THR A 90 -8.30 -6.28 -5.44
C THR A 90 -8.90 -6.98 -6.66
N THR A 91 -8.11 -7.82 -7.31
CA THR A 91 -8.59 -8.77 -8.32
C THR A 91 -9.68 -9.71 -7.79
N SER A 92 -9.67 -10.01 -6.49
CA SER A 92 -10.71 -10.76 -5.77
C SER A 92 -11.92 -9.94 -5.34
N ASN A 93 -12.06 -8.70 -5.85
CA ASN A 93 -13.14 -7.76 -5.53
C ASN A 93 -13.22 -7.37 -4.04
N ARG A 94 -12.08 -7.37 -3.35
CA ARG A 94 -11.95 -6.93 -1.95
C ARG A 94 -11.52 -5.47 -1.92
N ARG A 95 -12.31 -4.62 -1.26
CA ARG A 95 -11.95 -3.19 -1.10
C ARG A 95 -10.90 -3.03 0.00
N ARG A 96 -9.74 -2.50 -0.36
CA ARG A 96 -8.58 -2.26 0.53
C ARG A 96 -8.40 -0.80 0.90
N GLY A 97 -9.15 0.12 0.30
CA GLY A 97 -9.14 1.54 0.68
C GLY A 97 -9.18 2.44 -0.55
N SER A 98 -8.44 3.55 -0.50
CA SER A 98 -8.37 4.53 -1.58
C SER A 98 -7.01 5.23 -1.60
N MET A 99 -6.57 5.64 -2.79
CA MET A 99 -5.39 6.49 -2.98
C MET A 99 -5.81 7.81 -3.64
N SER A 100 -5.49 8.93 -3.01
CA SER A 100 -5.67 10.27 -3.58
C SER A 100 -4.33 10.78 -4.08
N ILE A 101 -4.27 11.19 -5.35
CA ILE A 101 -3.08 11.76 -5.99
C ILE A 101 -3.37 13.23 -6.26
N GLN A 102 -2.46 14.12 -5.87
CA GLN A 102 -2.61 15.56 -6.02
C GLN A 102 -1.58 16.13 -7.02
N ARG A 103 -2.04 17.08 -7.83
CA ARG A 103 -1.18 17.88 -8.71
C ARG A 103 -1.60 19.34 -8.68
N LEU A 104 -0.64 20.23 -8.53
CA LEU A 104 -0.82 21.67 -8.70
C LEU A 104 -1.13 22.00 -10.16
N TYR A 105 -1.93 23.03 -10.39
CA TYR A 105 -2.07 23.57 -11.75
C TYR A 105 -0.73 24.18 -12.18
N THR A 106 -0.23 23.74 -13.33
CA THR A 106 1.02 24.22 -13.92
C THR A 106 0.87 24.27 -15.44
N GLN A 107 1.70 25.05 -16.11
CA GLN A 107 1.74 25.13 -17.59
C GLN A 107 2.47 23.94 -18.24
N ARG A 108 2.97 22.99 -17.47
CA ARG A 108 3.62 21.78 -18.02
C ARG A 108 2.56 20.73 -18.32
N ASP A 109 2.68 20.10 -19.47
CA ASP A 109 1.86 18.95 -19.83
C ASP A 109 2.10 17.78 -18.88
N LEU A 110 1.02 17.10 -18.48
CA LEU A 110 1.11 15.86 -17.72
C LEU A 110 1.14 14.68 -18.70
N GLN A 111 2.33 14.11 -18.89
CA GLN A 111 2.47 12.89 -19.69
C GLN A 111 2.09 11.67 -18.86
N LEU A 112 0.83 11.27 -18.96
CA LEU A 112 0.25 10.16 -18.20
C LEU A 112 -0.46 9.16 -19.11
N ASP A 113 -0.19 7.89 -18.90
CA ASP A 113 -1.01 6.78 -19.37
C ASP A 113 -2.17 6.61 -18.39
N VAL A 114 -3.33 7.12 -18.79
CA VAL A 114 -4.53 7.12 -17.94
C VAL A 114 -4.92 5.68 -17.57
N ASN A 115 -4.92 4.75 -18.52
CA ASN A 115 -5.31 3.37 -18.27
C ASN A 115 -4.38 2.67 -17.29
N LEU A 116 -3.07 2.94 -17.39
CA LEU A 116 -2.12 2.46 -16.41
C LEU A 116 -2.48 2.97 -15.00
N LEU A 117 -2.74 4.26 -14.85
CA LEU A 117 -2.98 4.86 -13.53
C LEU A 117 -4.36 4.52 -12.95
N THR A 118 -5.39 4.38 -13.79
CA THR A 118 -6.77 4.21 -13.32
C THR A 118 -7.26 2.78 -13.32
N ALA A 119 -6.65 1.88 -14.11
CA ALA A 119 -7.10 0.49 -14.23
C ALA A 119 -6.06 -0.53 -13.72
N VAL A 120 -4.79 -0.35 -14.07
CA VAL A 120 -3.76 -1.38 -13.78
C VAL A 120 -3.09 -1.15 -12.42
N PHE A 121 -2.58 0.06 -12.20
CA PHE A 121 -1.88 0.44 -10.97
C PHE A 121 -2.74 0.27 -9.70
N PRO A 122 -4.02 0.71 -9.65
CA PRO A 122 -4.82 0.62 -8.43
C PRO A 122 -5.07 -0.82 -8.01
N VAL A 123 -5.28 -1.71 -8.98
CA VAL A 123 -5.48 -3.15 -8.74
C VAL A 123 -4.19 -3.78 -8.22
N ALA A 124 -3.05 -3.48 -8.84
CA ALA A 124 -1.75 -3.98 -8.38
C ALA A 124 -1.41 -3.53 -6.96
N LEU A 125 -1.71 -2.27 -6.63
CA LEU A 125 -1.56 -1.71 -5.29
C LEU A 125 -2.51 -2.38 -4.29
N ALA A 126 -3.79 -2.54 -4.64
CA ALA A 126 -4.77 -3.21 -3.80
C ALA A 126 -4.35 -4.65 -3.48
N ASP A 127 -3.92 -5.41 -4.49
CA ASP A 127 -3.43 -6.78 -4.34
C ASP A 127 -2.17 -6.84 -3.47
N ALA A 128 -1.27 -5.86 -3.58
CA ALA A 128 -0.09 -5.76 -2.72
C ALA A 128 -0.48 -5.49 -1.25
N LEU A 129 -1.40 -4.56 -1.01
CA LEU A 129 -1.92 -4.27 0.34
C LEU A 129 -2.65 -5.47 0.94
N ASP A 130 -3.39 -6.24 0.13
CA ASP A 130 -4.04 -7.48 0.57
C ASP A 130 -3.02 -8.54 1.00
N ARG A 131 -1.96 -8.74 0.20
CA ARG A 131 -0.85 -9.67 0.54
C ARG A 131 -0.11 -9.26 1.81
N VAL A 132 0.31 -8.01 1.91
CA VAL A 132 1.15 -7.52 3.02
C VAL A 132 0.41 -7.59 4.36
N LEU A 133 -0.87 -7.24 4.38
CA LEU A 133 -1.65 -7.18 5.63
C LEU A 133 -2.32 -8.51 5.99
N GLY A 134 -2.56 -9.38 5.01
CA GLY A 134 -3.16 -10.72 5.21
C GLY A 134 -2.17 -11.78 5.71
N GLN A 135 -0.88 -11.46 5.87
CA GLN A 135 0.19 -12.43 6.09
C GLN A 135 0.23 -13.13 7.46
N ALA A 136 -0.60 -12.76 8.44
CA ALA A 136 -0.53 -13.38 9.77
C ALA A 136 -1.17 -14.76 9.91
N MET A 137 -1.89 -15.28 8.91
CA MET A 137 -2.53 -16.60 9.03
C MET A 137 -1.66 -17.77 8.57
N GLN A 138 -0.34 -17.59 8.43
CA GLN A 138 0.63 -18.65 8.10
C GLN A 138 1.66 -18.89 9.20
N VAL A 139 1.41 -18.47 10.45
CA VAL A 139 2.14 -19.01 11.60
C VAL A 139 1.52 -20.36 11.96
N MET A 140 1.94 -21.38 11.21
CA MET A 140 2.03 -22.79 11.62
C MET A 140 0.94 -23.29 12.57
N SER A 141 -0.11 -23.91 12.01
CA SER A 141 -0.75 -25.04 12.66
C SER A 141 0.32 -26.13 12.85
N ARG A 142 1.00 -26.11 14.00
CA ARG A 142 1.89 -27.21 14.41
C ARG A 142 1.02 -28.47 14.45
N PRO A 143 1.32 -29.55 13.71
CA PRO A 143 0.60 -30.80 13.88
C PRO A 143 0.77 -31.22 15.34
N GLU A 144 -0.33 -31.57 16.00
CA GLU A 144 -0.32 -32.19 17.31
C GLU A 144 0.45 -33.51 17.20
N GLU A 145 1.75 -33.46 17.49
CA GLU A 145 2.56 -34.64 17.65
C GLU A 145 2.10 -35.29 18.96
N SER A 146 1.17 -36.24 18.81
CA SER A 146 0.73 -37.17 19.84
C SER A 146 1.92 -38.01 20.31
N ALA A 147 2.75 -37.44 21.18
CA ALA A 147 3.83 -38.17 21.83
C ALA A 147 3.21 -39.07 22.89
N ARG A 148 2.95 -40.31 22.47
CA ARG A 148 2.52 -41.43 23.31
C ARG A 148 3.45 -41.55 24.52
N LEU A 149 2.88 -41.41 25.71
CA LEU A 149 3.52 -41.75 26.98
C LEU A 149 3.88 -43.25 26.96
N ILE A 150 5.16 -43.58 26.91
CA ILE A 150 5.64 -44.92 27.26
C ILE A 150 6.16 -44.86 28.70
N ALA A 151 5.44 -45.53 29.60
CA ALA A 151 5.91 -45.84 30.93
C ALA A 151 7.08 -46.83 30.83
N ALA A 152 8.17 -46.55 31.53
CA ALA A 152 9.24 -47.52 31.77
C ALA A 152 9.37 -47.75 33.29
N GLN A 153 9.03 -48.96 33.71
CA GLN A 153 9.37 -49.54 35.02
C GLN A 153 10.77 -50.19 34.95
N ALA A 154 11.55 -50.00 36.01
CA ALA A 154 12.58 -50.92 36.51
C ALA A 154 12.81 -50.49 37.97
N GLY A 155 12.92 -51.35 38.97
CA GLY A 155 13.45 -52.72 39.01
C GLY A 155 14.44 -52.74 40.17
#